data_AF-A0A6B3BVR9-F1
#
_entry.id   AF-A0A6B3BVR9-F1
#
_cell.length_a   1.000
_cell.length_b   1.000
_cell.length_c   1.000
_cell.angle_alpha   90.00
_cell.angle_beta   90.00
_cell.angle_gamma   90.00
#
_symmetry.space_group_name_H-M   'P 1'
#
loop_
_entity.id
_entity.type
_entity.pdbx_description
1 polymer ?
#
loop_
_entity_poly.entity_id
_entity_poly.type
_entity_poly.pdbx_seq_one_letter_code
_entity_poly.pdbx_strand_id
1 'polypeptide(L)'
;MRRLQRHRRAGRRLTRPDRPRSRLQGRIFGADQVDRPKPAPDLFLHAARRLGVDPRACRVVEDGARGVASVRAAGVKVFGLATLTPRTWLVAAHRVLGSMGESRELIPALLPGRLLEEARR
;
A
#
# COMPACT_ATOMS: atom_id res chain seq x y z
N MET A 1 3.35 -20.27 30.68
CA MET A 1 4.11 -19.19 30.02
C MET A 1 4.48 -19.60 28.59
N ARG A 2 3.67 -19.24 27.58
CA ARG A 2 3.93 -19.59 26.17
C ARG A 2 4.81 -18.51 25.54
N ARG A 3 6.03 -18.89 25.11
CA ARG A 3 6.95 -18.03 24.37
C ARG A 3 6.25 -17.51 23.11
N LEU A 4 6.09 -16.19 23.00
CA LEU A 4 5.64 -15.56 21.76
C LEU A 4 6.61 -15.95 20.63
N GLN A 5 6.08 -16.65 19.62
CA GLN A 5 6.74 -16.80 18.33
C GLN A 5 6.87 -15.40 17.73
N ARG A 6 8.08 -14.81 17.87
CA ARG A 6 8.46 -13.63 17.12
C ARG A 6 8.44 -14.01 15.65
N HIS A 7 7.40 -13.61 14.94
CA HIS A 7 7.35 -13.70 13.48
C HIS A 7 8.46 -12.81 12.90
N ARG A 8 9.67 -13.38 12.74
CA ARG A 8 10.69 -12.84 11.86
C ARG A 8 10.18 -13.01 10.42
N ARG A 9 9.35 -12.10 9.93
CA ARG A 9 9.22 -11.91 8.48
C ARG A 9 10.44 -11.15 8.03
N ALA A 10 11.43 -11.91 7.59
CA ALA A 10 12.63 -11.43 6.93
C ALA A 10 12.24 -10.41 5.84
N GLY A 11 12.62 -9.14 6.04
CA GLY A 11 13.77 -8.57 5.34
C GLY A 11 13.93 -8.81 3.83
N ARG A 12 12.89 -9.18 3.06
CA ARG A 12 12.88 -8.90 1.63
C ARG A 12 12.59 -7.41 1.45
N ARG A 13 13.60 -6.61 1.81
CA ARG A 13 13.82 -5.27 1.25
C ARG A 13 13.70 -5.41 -0.27
N LEU A 14 13.27 -4.38 -0.98
CA LEU A 14 13.12 -4.38 -2.45
C LEU A 14 14.49 -4.56 -3.16
N THR A 15 15.09 -5.74 -3.04
CA THR A 15 16.43 -6.14 -3.50
C THR A 15 16.31 -7.20 -4.59
N ARG A 16 15.39 -6.98 -5.55
CA ARG A 16 15.55 -7.60 -6.87
C ARG A 16 16.41 -6.65 -7.72
N PRO A 17 17.59 -7.09 -8.17
CA PRO A 17 18.53 -6.24 -8.89
C PRO A 17 18.03 -5.76 -10.27
N ASP A 18 17.03 -6.44 -10.86
CA ASP A 18 16.78 -6.34 -12.31
C ASP A 18 15.55 -5.51 -12.72
N ARG A 19 15.01 -4.65 -11.84
CA ARG A 19 13.92 -3.72 -12.22
C ARG A 19 14.31 -2.27 -11.90
N PRO A 20 13.99 -1.30 -12.78
CA PRO A 20 14.40 0.09 -12.56
C PRO A 20 13.80 0.63 -11.26
N ARG A 21 14.65 0.80 -10.25
CA ARG A 21 14.34 1.54 -9.01
C ARG A 21 14.03 3.01 -9.28
N SER A 22 14.32 3.51 -10.48
CA SER A 22 14.19 4.91 -10.88
C SER A 22 12.79 5.48 -10.61
N ARG A 23 11.73 4.74 -10.94
CA ARG A 23 10.34 5.21 -10.75
C ARG A 23 9.93 5.37 -9.29
N LEU A 24 10.64 4.74 -8.36
CA LEU A 24 10.34 4.78 -6.92
C LEU A 24 11.40 5.53 -6.12
N GLN A 25 12.40 6.12 -6.77
CA GLN A 25 13.50 6.78 -6.09
C GLN A 25 12.97 7.94 -5.22
N GLY A 26 13.36 7.95 -3.94
CA GLY A 26 12.85 8.90 -2.95
C GLY A 26 11.40 8.65 -2.47
N ARG A 27 10.73 7.58 -2.94
CA ARG A 27 9.32 7.26 -2.65
C ARG A 27 9.13 5.91 -1.96
N ILE A 28 10.18 5.39 -1.32
CA ILE A 28 10.14 4.13 -0.57
C ILE A 28 10.12 4.47 0.92
N PHE A 29 9.08 4.01 1.60
CA PHE A 29 8.88 4.22 3.03
C PHE A 29 8.70 2.88 3.75
N GLY A 30 9.32 2.75 4.92
CA GLY A 30 9.37 1.51 5.71
C GLY A 30 8.79 1.67 7.11
N ALA A 31 8.46 0.53 7.72
CA ALA A 31 7.94 0.46 9.08
C ALA A 31 8.94 0.96 10.14
N ASP A 32 10.23 0.97 9.81
CA ASP A 32 11.34 1.50 10.60
C ASP A 32 11.38 3.04 10.65
N GLN A 33 10.56 3.73 9.86
CA GLN A 33 10.50 5.19 9.79
C GLN A 33 9.31 5.78 10.56
N VAL A 34 8.57 4.95 11.30
CA VAL A 34 7.37 5.35 12.05
C VAL A 34 7.32 4.67 13.41
N ASP A 35 6.77 5.36 14.40
CA ASP A 35 6.69 4.86 15.78
C ASP A 35 5.76 3.65 15.91
N ARG A 36 4.65 3.66 15.15
CA ARG A 36 3.63 2.61 15.19
C ARG A 36 3.44 2.01 13.80
N PRO A 37 3.90 0.76 13.57
CA PRO A 37 3.69 0.09 12.29
C PRO A 37 2.24 -0.41 12.14
N LYS A 38 1.90 -0.93 10.94
CA LYS A 38 0.61 -1.58 10.64
C LYS A 38 0.17 -2.52 11.80
N PRO A 39 -1.05 -2.39 12.35
CA PRO A 39 -2.22 -1.77 11.76
C PRO A 39 -2.41 -0.28 12.08
N ALA A 40 -1.47 0.37 12.77
CA ALA A 40 -1.56 1.82 12.98
C ALA A 40 -1.37 2.58 11.64
N PRO A 41 -1.95 3.78 11.47
CA PRO A 41 -1.97 4.48 10.18
C PRO A 41 -0.65 5.15 9.80
N ASP A 42 0.30 5.21 10.73
CA ASP A 42 1.44 6.13 10.72
C ASP A 42 2.30 6.00 9.45
N LEU A 43 2.49 4.78 8.91
CA LEU A 43 3.26 4.58 7.67
C LEU A 43 2.63 5.28 6.45
N PHE A 44 1.32 5.22 6.30
CA PHE A 44 0.63 5.82 5.15
C PHE A 44 0.54 7.35 5.29
N LEU A 45 0.33 7.84 6.52
CA LEU A 45 0.36 9.28 6.82
C LEU A 45 1.78 9.85 6.63
N HIS A 46 2.81 9.11 7.05
CA HIS A 46 4.20 9.46 6.81
C HIS A 46 4.50 9.56 5.31
N ALA A 47 4.13 8.55 4.52
CA ALA A 47 4.34 8.55 3.08
C ALA A 47 3.65 9.73 2.39
N ALA A 48 2.37 9.98 2.70
CA ALA A 48 1.61 11.10 2.16
C ALA A 48 2.27 12.46 2.48
N ARG A 49 2.68 12.65 3.74
CA ARG A 49 3.40 13.86 4.18
C ARG A 49 4.74 14.04 3.45
N ARG A 50 5.53 12.97 3.30
CA ARG A 50 6.83 13.02 2.59
C ARG A 50 6.68 13.30 1.10
N LEU A 51 5.54 12.93 0.52
CA LEU A 51 5.20 13.19 -0.87
C LEU A 51 4.46 14.52 -1.09
N GLY A 52 4.10 15.25 -0.02
CA GLY A 52 3.37 16.52 -0.10
C GLY A 52 1.93 16.37 -0.64
N VAL A 53 1.29 15.23 -0.41
CA VAL A 53 -0.07 14.95 -0.90
C VAL A 53 -1.06 14.79 0.25
N ASP A 54 -2.30 15.21 0.03
CA ASP A 54 -3.41 14.91 0.95
C ASP A 54 -3.66 13.38 0.97
N PRO A 55 -3.63 12.73 2.15
CA PRO A 55 -4.00 11.31 2.29
C PRO A 55 -5.34 10.95 1.62
N ARG A 56 -6.32 11.85 1.61
CA ARG A 56 -7.64 11.62 0.97
C ARG A 56 -7.56 11.52 -0.56
N ALA A 57 -6.53 12.13 -1.16
CA ALA A 57 -6.23 12.00 -2.58
C ALA A 57 -5.48 10.69 -2.90
N CYS A 58 -4.89 10.03 -1.90
CA CYS A 58 -4.17 8.77 -2.10
C CYS A 58 -5.12 7.58 -2.34
N ARG A 59 -4.60 6.60 -3.07
CA ARG A 59 -5.22 5.28 -3.29
C ARG A 59 -4.17 4.23 -2.99
N VAL A 60 -4.51 3.22 -2.19
CA VAL A 60 -3.58 2.16 -1.80
C VAL A 60 -4.08 0.81 -2.28
N VAL A 61 -3.18 0.01 -2.85
CA VAL A 61 -3.38 -1.42 -3.09
C VAL A 61 -2.65 -2.18 -1.98
N GLU A 62 -3.33 -3.09 -1.31
CA GLU A 62 -2.78 -3.84 -0.18
C GLU A 62 -3.26 -5.29 -0.16
N ASP A 63 -2.39 -6.23 0.19
CA ASP A 63 -2.63 -7.68 0.13
C ASP A 63 -2.78 -8.35 1.52
N GLY A 64 -2.83 -7.58 2.61
CA GLY A 64 -2.94 -8.11 3.97
C GLY A 64 -3.95 -7.37 4.87
N ALA A 65 -4.67 -8.13 5.70
CA ALA A 65 -5.71 -7.61 6.60
C ALA A 65 -5.21 -6.48 7.53
N ARG A 66 -4.03 -6.63 8.14
CA ARG A 66 -3.40 -5.60 8.99
C ARG A 66 -3.09 -4.32 8.22
N GLY A 67 -2.68 -4.45 6.95
CA GLY A 67 -2.42 -3.31 6.10
C GLY A 67 -3.71 -2.61 5.69
N VAL A 68 -4.74 -3.36 5.29
CA VAL A 68 -6.06 -2.82 4.99
C VAL A 68 -6.59 -2.01 6.19
N ALA A 69 -6.50 -2.54 7.41
CA ALA A 69 -6.88 -1.84 8.62
C ALA A 69 -6.09 -0.52 8.82
N SER A 70 -4.78 -0.56 8.60
CA SER A 70 -3.91 0.62 8.67
C SER A 70 -4.28 1.71 7.66
N VAL A 71 -4.57 1.34 6.41
CA VAL A 71 -4.98 2.31 5.39
C VAL A 71 -6.34 2.92 5.74
N ARG A 72 -7.30 2.11 6.23
CA ARG A 72 -8.60 2.63 6.68
C ARG A 72 -8.44 3.61 7.84
N ALA A 73 -7.60 3.29 8.82
CA ALA A 73 -7.33 4.17 9.96
C ALA A 73 -6.68 5.50 9.51
N ALA A 74 -5.96 5.50 8.38
CA ALA A 74 -5.38 6.71 7.78
C ALA A 74 -6.42 7.55 7.01
N GLY A 75 -7.68 7.12 6.90
CA GLY A 75 -8.71 7.80 6.12
C GLY A 75 -8.50 7.71 4.61
N VAL A 76 -7.73 6.70 4.14
CA VAL A 76 -7.35 6.53 2.74
C VAL A 76 -8.18 5.43 2.08
N LYS A 77 -8.50 5.60 0.78
CA LYS A 77 -9.20 4.56 0.02
C LYS A 77 -8.25 3.40 -0.29
N VAL A 78 -8.67 2.19 0.09
CA VAL A 78 -7.90 0.94 -0.04
C VAL A 78 -8.58 -0.08 -0.93
N PHE A 79 -7.79 -0.68 -1.83
CA PHE A 79 -8.14 -1.81 -2.67
C PHE A 79 -7.37 -3.05 -2.17
N GLY A 80 -8.10 -4.10 -1.79
CA GLY A 80 -7.52 -5.36 -1.35
C GLY A 80 -7.07 -6.19 -2.55
N LEU A 81 -5.85 -6.70 -2.58
CA LEU A 81 -5.36 -7.59 -3.65
C LEU A 81 -5.36 -9.04 -3.18
N ALA A 82 -6.29 -9.84 -3.71
CA ALA A 82 -6.48 -11.24 -3.33
C ALA A 82 -5.84 -12.23 -4.31
N THR A 83 -4.61 -11.96 -4.76
CA THR A 83 -3.86 -12.87 -5.64
C THR A 83 -3.31 -14.08 -4.88
N LEU A 84 -2.80 -13.85 -3.67
CA LEU A 84 -2.21 -14.87 -2.80
C LEU A 84 -2.87 -14.93 -1.41
N THR A 85 -3.76 -13.99 -1.12
CA THR A 85 -4.43 -13.83 0.16
C THR A 85 -5.92 -14.17 -0.02
N PRO A 86 -6.54 -14.97 0.87
CA PRO A 86 -7.97 -15.24 0.81
C PRO A 86 -8.78 -13.93 0.79
N ARG A 87 -9.74 -13.83 -0.14
CA ARG A 87 -10.61 -12.64 -0.27
C ARG A 87 -11.30 -12.28 1.05
N THR A 88 -11.66 -13.29 1.83
CA THR A 88 -12.29 -13.17 3.16
C THR A 88 -11.42 -12.42 4.17
N TRP A 89 -10.10 -12.38 4.00
CA TRP A 89 -9.20 -11.63 4.89
C TRP A 89 -9.15 -10.14 4.56
N LEU A 90 -9.65 -9.75 3.39
CA LEU A 90 -9.58 -8.39 2.85
C LEU A 90 -10.95 -7.71 2.79
N VAL A 91 -11.96 -8.25 3.47
CA VAL A 91 -13.35 -7.73 3.46
C VAL A 91 -13.47 -6.29 3.97
N ALA A 92 -12.51 -5.83 4.76
CA ALA A 92 -12.44 -4.43 5.18
C ALA A 92 -11.95 -3.50 4.06
N ALA A 93 -11.46 -3.98 2.93
CA ALA A 93 -11.10 -3.10 1.82
C ALA A 93 -12.35 -2.47 1.18
N HIS A 94 -12.19 -1.34 0.48
CA HIS A 94 -13.31 -0.72 -0.23
C HIS A 94 -13.73 -1.57 -1.44
N ARG A 95 -12.79 -2.32 -2.01
CA ARG A 95 -13.01 -3.30 -3.07
C ARG A 95 -11.89 -4.33 -3.01
N VAL A 96 -12.20 -5.60 -3.27
CA VAL A 96 -11.21 -6.68 -3.36
C VAL A 96 -11.02 -7.08 -4.83
N LEU A 97 -9.81 -6.89 -5.32
CA LEU A 97 -9.35 -7.20 -6.67
C LEU A 97 -8.83 -8.63 -6.73
N GLY A 98 -9.11 -9.34 -7.82
CA GLY A 98 -8.52 -10.66 -8.08
C GLY A 98 -7.10 -10.59 -8.65
N SER A 99 -6.74 -9.46 -9.25
CA SER A 99 -5.44 -9.29 -9.90
C SER A 99 -4.93 -7.85 -9.86
N MET A 100 -3.64 -7.67 -10.15
CA MET A 100 -3.04 -6.35 -10.36
C MET A 100 -3.56 -5.69 -11.65
N GLY A 101 -3.97 -6.47 -12.66
CA GLY A 101 -4.54 -5.97 -13.92
C GLY A 101 -5.79 -5.12 -13.67
N GLU A 102 -6.69 -5.60 -12.81
CA GLU A 102 -7.89 -4.86 -12.40
C GLU A 102 -7.56 -3.51 -11.75
N SER A 103 -6.42 -3.38 -11.05
CA SER A 103 -6.04 -2.08 -10.47
C SER A 103 -5.73 -1.04 -11.54
N ARG A 104 -5.16 -1.46 -12.69
CA ARG A 104 -4.80 -0.58 -13.80
C ARG A 104 -6.03 -0.02 -14.50
N GLU A 105 -7.08 -0.83 -14.61
CA GLU A 105 -8.38 -0.42 -15.18
C GLU A 105 -9.08 0.63 -14.32
N LEU A 106 -8.80 0.67 -13.01
CA LEU A 106 -9.38 1.65 -12.10
C LEU A 106 -8.65 2.99 -12.12
N ILE A 107 -7.37 3.02 -12.51
CA ILE A 107 -6.55 4.24 -12.48
C ILE A 107 -7.23 5.43 -13.19
N PRO A 108 -7.81 5.28 -14.41
CA PRO A 108 -8.48 6.38 -15.10
C PRO A 108 -9.66 6.99 -14.32
N ALA A 109 -10.41 6.16 -13.60
CA ALA A 109 -11.56 6.61 -12.80
C ALA A 109 -11.15 7.18 -11.43
N LEU A 110 -9.91 6.91 -10.99
CA LEU A 110 -9.43 7.29 -9.65
C LEU A 110 -8.51 8.49 -9.65
N LEU A 111 -7.87 8.79 -10.78
CA LEU A 111 -6.95 9.91 -10.94
C LEU A 111 -7.53 10.94 -11.92
N PRO A 112 -7.45 12.26 -11.62
CA PRO A 112 -7.80 13.29 -12.57
C PRO A 112 -6.95 13.15 -13.86
N GLY A 113 -7.54 13.47 -15.01
CA GLY A 113 -6.92 13.28 -16.34
C GLY A 113 -5.49 13.81 -16.47
N ARG A 114 -5.18 14.94 -15.83
CA ARG A 114 -3.82 15.51 -15.78
C ARG A 114 -2.75 14.54 -15.23
N LEU A 115 -3.09 13.78 -14.19
CA LEU A 115 -2.18 12.81 -13.56
C LEU A 115 -2.00 11.57 -14.44
N LEU A 116 -2.97 11.23 -15.28
CA LEU A 116 -2.87 10.13 -16.24
C LEU A 116 -1.88 10.47 -17.36
N GLU A 117 -1.89 11.71 -17.84
CA GLU A 117 -0.96 12.19 -18.87
C GLU A 117 0.48 12.31 -18.34
N GLU A 118 0.67 12.72 -17.09
CA GLU A 118 1.98 12.69 -16.42
C GLU A 118 2.50 11.27 -16.21
N ALA A 119 1.64 10.30 -15.86
CA ALA A 119 2.03 8.92 -15.62
C ALA A 119 2.37 8.12 -16.90
N ARG A 120 2.00 8.64 -18.08
CA ARG A 120 2.31 8.05 -19.40
C ARG A 120 3.69 8.46 -19.94
N ARG A 121 4.29 9.51 -19.38
CA ARG A 121 5.66 9.97 -19.69
C ARG A 121 6.68 9.20 -18.85
#